data_AF-A0AAF0LG33-F1
#
_entry.id   AF-A0AAF0LG33-F1
#
_cell.length_a   1.000
_cell.length_b   1.000
_cell.length_c   1.000
_cell.angle_alpha   90.00
_cell.angle_beta   90.00
_cell.angle_gamma   90.00
#
_symmetry.space_group_name_H-M   'P 1'
#
loop_
_entity.id
_entity.type
_entity.pdbx_description
1 polymer ?
#
loop_
_entity_poly.entity_id
_entity_poly.type
_entity_poly.pdbx_seq_one_letter_code
_entity_poly.pdbx_strand_id
1 'polypeptide(L)'
;MTGTPTPGDVARRQPAELGEVTEGHAERLRAFAFFHYLAPHGAVVTLEPGQLGRLAWQETLQSLADLAEPEEWTGSNPTGRPLPILDSFLSYTYRRLVMEDKIAVTPDGEHAAFNTGLLTPYAEEIFGFFRRNQREGAQRWYFVGWLPESHRDVLRHFGEPPQMAEYVTAASELVYDWRRELKLAYDHILSDNIERFPPAMAAQPARARQSLDAAIQMTLRRVRRNHKLVIPQWYPRFGDAGAQFLMPLDLTGDGDADLALVVSAVGDRAYRGHTVLTLDMAYTNARLVARPESEWLAPSASAHPAADEAYEGDKELPA
;
A
#
# COMPACT_ATOMS: atom_id res chain seq x y z
N MET A 1 29.45 -27.79 1.01
CA MET A 1 29.31 -27.37 -0.40
C MET A 1 27.86 -27.00 -0.61
N THR A 2 27.50 -25.76 -0.28
CA THR A 2 26.17 -25.21 -0.48
C THR A 2 26.09 -24.70 -1.91
N GLY A 3 25.27 -25.36 -2.73
CA GLY A 3 25.10 -25.03 -4.14
C GLY A 3 24.63 -23.58 -4.32
N THR A 4 25.07 -22.96 -5.41
CA THR A 4 24.62 -21.63 -5.81
C THR A 4 23.10 -21.65 -5.99
N PRO A 5 22.33 -20.80 -5.28
CA PRO A 5 20.87 -20.79 -5.39
C PRO A 5 20.45 -20.49 -6.83
N THR A 6 19.46 -21.22 -7.34
CA THR A 6 18.93 -21.01 -8.69
C THR A 6 18.02 -19.78 -8.70
N PRO A 7 17.76 -19.15 -9.87
CA PRO A 7 16.78 -18.06 -9.97
C PRO A 7 15.38 -18.44 -9.45
N GLY A 8 15.02 -19.73 -9.48
CA GLY A 8 13.77 -20.25 -8.91
C GLY A 8 13.77 -20.32 -7.38
N ASP A 9 14.93 -20.54 -6.76
CA ASP A 9 15.12 -20.52 -5.30
C ASP A 9 15.13 -19.08 -4.76
N VAL A 10 15.60 -18.11 -5.57
CA VAL A 10 15.50 -16.68 -5.29
C VAL A 10 14.07 -16.15 -5.49
N ALA A 11 13.27 -16.79 -6.37
CA ALA A 11 11.92 -16.37 -6.72
C ALA A 11 10.82 -16.84 -5.74
N ARG A 12 11.13 -17.66 -4.73
CA ARG A 12 10.18 -18.07 -3.69
C ARG A 12 10.81 -17.89 -2.33
N ARG A 13 10.61 -16.72 -1.72
CA ARG A 13 10.86 -16.58 -0.28
C ARG A 13 9.73 -17.29 0.47
N GLN A 14 10.09 -18.13 1.44
CA GLN A 14 9.13 -18.63 2.42
C GLN A 14 8.54 -17.42 3.17
N PRO A 15 7.23 -17.43 3.51
CA PRO A 15 6.65 -16.40 4.37
C PRO A 15 7.51 -16.30 5.63
N ALA A 16 7.86 -15.08 6.05
CA ALA A 16 8.52 -14.89 7.32
C ALA A 16 7.63 -15.51 8.41
N GLU A 17 8.18 -16.42 9.22
CA GLU A 17 7.48 -16.86 10.42
C GLU A 17 7.22 -15.60 11.26
N LEU A 18 5.95 -15.27 11.49
CA LEU A 18 5.55 -14.13 12.30
C LEU A 18 6.25 -14.24 13.67
N GLY A 19 7.24 -13.39 13.90
CA GLY A 19 8.03 -13.39 15.14
C GLY A 19 7.17 -13.15 16.37
N GLU A 20 7.65 -13.63 17.53
CA GLU A 20 6.98 -13.38 18.81
C GLU A 20 6.88 -11.87 19.09
N VAL A 21 5.67 -11.41 19.45
CA VAL A 21 5.40 -10.03 19.87
C VAL A 21 6.17 -9.75 21.17
N THR A 22 7.39 -9.23 21.05
CA THR A 22 8.21 -8.76 22.18
C THR A 22 8.04 -7.25 22.37
N GLU A 23 8.49 -6.69 23.49
CA GLU A 23 8.43 -5.24 23.78
C GLU A 23 9.19 -4.35 22.76
N GLY A 24 9.95 -4.94 21.82
CA GLY A 24 10.52 -4.28 20.64
C GLY A 24 9.59 -4.24 19.41
N HIS A 25 8.47 -4.97 19.44
CA HIS A 25 7.56 -5.24 18.32
C HIS A 25 6.12 -4.78 18.63
N ALA A 26 5.94 -3.57 19.15
CA ALA A 26 4.60 -3.03 19.34
C ALA A 26 3.86 -3.00 17.99
N GLU A 27 2.68 -3.65 17.91
CA GLU A 27 1.90 -3.78 16.66
C GLU A 27 1.47 -2.44 16.05
N ARG A 28 1.46 -1.37 16.86
CA ARG A 28 1.02 -0.03 16.46
C ARG A 28 2.12 0.99 16.69
N LEU A 29 2.36 1.84 15.70
CA LEU A 29 3.38 2.90 15.75
C LEU A 29 3.23 3.83 16.96
N ARG A 30 2.00 4.15 17.36
CA ARG A 30 1.72 4.99 18.55
C ARG A 30 1.96 4.29 19.90
N ALA A 31 2.03 2.96 19.91
CA ALA A 31 2.45 2.19 21.07
C ALA A 31 3.98 1.97 21.07
N PHE A 32 4.59 1.94 19.88
CA PHE A 32 6.04 1.86 19.70
C PHE A 32 6.76 3.12 20.19
N ALA A 33 6.26 4.30 19.81
CA ALA A 33 6.91 5.56 20.10
C ALA A 33 5.97 6.62 20.66
N PHE A 34 6.55 7.50 21.48
CA PHE A 34 5.92 8.75 21.91
C PHE A 34 6.13 9.84 20.85
N PHE A 35 5.05 10.57 20.54
CA PHE A 35 5.04 11.70 19.61
C PHE A 35 4.70 12.97 20.40
N HIS A 36 5.57 13.98 20.32
CA HIS A 36 5.39 15.23 21.04
C HIS A 36 4.82 16.32 20.14
N TYR A 37 3.93 17.13 20.69
CA TYR A 37 3.43 18.35 20.04
C TYR A 37 4.37 19.51 20.39
N LEU A 38 4.95 20.15 19.37
CA LEU A 38 5.80 21.32 19.57
C LEU A 38 4.94 22.58 19.53
N ALA A 39 4.53 23.04 20.71
CA ALA A 39 3.77 24.27 20.81
C ALA A 39 4.49 25.45 20.12
N PRO A 40 3.78 26.32 19.38
CA PRO A 40 4.35 27.57 18.87
C PRO A 40 5.02 28.36 20.00
N HIS A 41 6.16 28.99 19.70
CA HIS A 41 6.93 29.73 20.70
C HIS A 41 6.05 30.73 21.46
N GLY A 42 6.00 30.60 22.79
CA GLY A 42 5.23 31.47 23.68
C GLY A 42 3.78 31.03 23.94
N ALA A 43 3.31 29.92 23.37
CA ALA A 43 1.98 29.39 23.68
C ALA A 43 1.97 28.59 25.00
N VAL A 44 1.15 29.01 25.96
CA VAL A 44 0.79 28.17 27.10
C VAL A 44 -0.21 27.14 26.62
N VAL A 45 0.19 25.88 26.58
CA VAL A 45 -0.69 24.78 26.14
C VAL A 45 -1.42 24.21 27.35
N THR A 46 -2.66 24.64 27.54
CA THR A 46 -3.63 24.09 28.50
C THR A 46 -4.62 23.18 27.77
N LEU A 47 -4.12 22.11 27.16
CA LEU A 47 -4.93 21.12 26.47
C LEU A 47 -4.90 19.78 27.20
N GLU A 48 -6.00 19.03 27.11
CA GLU A 48 -6.08 17.67 27.66
C GLU A 48 -5.10 16.73 26.94
N PRO A 49 -4.52 15.72 27.62
CA PRO A 49 -3.53 14.82 27.02
C PRO A 49 -3.98 14.16 25.70
N GLY A 50 -5.28 13.82 25.59
CA GLY A 50 -5.84 13.24 24.37
C GLY A 50 -5.89 14.21 23.19
N GLN A 51 -6.10 15.51 23.44
CA GLN A 51 -6.07 16.55 22.42
C GLN A 51 -4.63 16.82 21.96
N LEU A 52 -3.69 16.85 22.91
CA LEU A 52 -2.26 16.98 22.62
C LEU A 52 -1.76 15.84 21.73
N GLY A 53 -2.12 14.59 22.05
CA GLY A 53 -1.73 13.44 21.23
C GLY A 53 -2.34 13.46 19.81
N ARG A 54 -3.51 14.07 19.63
CA ARG A 54 -4.11 14.26 18.30
C ARG A 54 -3.36 15.31 17.49
N LEU A 55 -3.06 16.45 18.09
CA LEU A 55 -2.32 17.54 17.45
C LEU A 55 -0.89 17.12 17.12
N ALA A 56 -0.19 16.47 18.07
CA ALA A 56 1.14 15.91 17.84
C ALA A 56 1.16 14.99 16.60
N TRP A 57 0.16 14.12 16.48
CA TRP A 57 0.06 13.24 15.33
C TRP A 57 -0.25 13.96 14.04
N GLN A 58 -1.12 14.97 14.08
CA GLN A 58 -1.42 15.79 12.92
C GLN A 58 -0.16 16.49 12.38
N GLU A 59 0.63 17.10 13.25
CA GLU A 59 1.92 17.73 12.87
C GLU A 59 2.92 16.69 12.37
N THR A 60 2.96 15.52 13.01
CA THR A 60 3.81 14.40 12.59
C THR A 60 3.46 13.96 11.17
N LEU A 61 2.18 13.79 10.84
CA LEU A 61 1.75 13.42 9.48
C LEU A 61 2.02 14.55 8.49
N GLN A 62 1.75 15.80 8.87
CA GLN A 62 1.97 16.95 8.00
C GLN A 62 3.44 17.11 7.63
N SER A 63 4.34 17.00 8.62
CA SER A 63 5.79 17.06 8.37
C SER A 63 6.30 15.93 7.46
N LEU A 64 5.69 14.75 7.50
CA LEU A 64 5.99 13.68 6.53
C LEU A 64 5.51 14.05 5.13
N ALA A 65 4.28 14.54 5.02
CA ALA A 65 3.70 14.96 3.74
C ALA A 65 4.49 16.10 3.09
N ASP A 66 5.00 17.04 3.88
CA ASP A 66 5.80 18.18 3.42
C ASP A 66 7.21 17.76 2.97
N LEU A 67 7.77 16.70 3.56
CA LEU A 67 9.09 16.16 3.21
C LEU A 67 9.06 15.24 1.98
N ALA A 68 7.95 14.51 1.81
CA ALA A 68 7.77 13.53 0.75
C ALA A 68 7.45 14.16 -0.62
N GLU A 69 7.51 13.35 -1.67
CA GLU A 69 6.97 13.72 -2.97
C GLU A 69 5.51 14.17 -2.87
N PRO A 70 5.10 15.25 -3.58
CA PRO A 70 3.73 15.76 -3.51
C PRO A 70 2.69 14.71 -3.93
N GLU A 71 1.72 14.47 -3.05
CA GLU A 71 0.62 13.54 -3.24
C GLU A 71 -0.65 14.04 -2.55
N GLU A 72 -1.81 13.58 -3.04
CA GLU A 72 -3.09 13.86 -2.43
C GLU A 72 -3.33 12.86 -1.28
N TRP A 73 -3.36 13.37 -0.04
CA TRP A 73 -3.43 12.55 1.17
C TRP A 73 -4.76 12.64 1.93
N THR A 74 -5.70 13.48 1.47
CA THR A 74 -6.96 13.76 2.18
C THR A 74 -8.17 13.00 1.65
N GLY A 75 -8.15 12.63 0.37
CA GLY A 75 -9.27 12.03 -0.33
C GLY A 75 -10.41 13.01 -0.58
N SER A 76 -11.41 12.54 -1.33
CA SER A 76 -12.57 13.37 -1.72
C SER A 76 -13.60 13.55 -0.61
N ASN A 77 -13.58 12.68 0.41
CA ASN A 77 -14.59 12.64 1.47
C ASN A 77 -14.07 13.22 2.80
N PRO A 78 -14.76 14.20 3.41
CA PRO A 78 -14.34 14.78 4.68
C PRO A 78 -14.50 13.77 5.82
N THR A 79 -13.37 13.28 6.33
CA THR A 79 -13.34 12.30 7.44
C THR A 79 -13.20 12.92 8.83
N GLY A 80 -12.93 14.23 8.89
CA GLY A 80 -12.57 14.93 10.13
C GLY A 80 -11.22 14.50 10.74
N ARG A 81 -10.46 13.64 10.04
CA ARG A 81 -9.09 13.22 10.39
C ARG A 81 -8.09 13.96 9.50
N PRO A 82 -6.93 14.35 10.03
CA PRO A 82 -5.87 14.92 9.21
C PRO A 82 -5.22 13.82 8.35
N LEU A 83 -5.09 14.07 7.04
CA LEU A 83 -4.38 13.21 6.09
C LEU A 83 -4.72 11.70 6.22
N PRO A 84 -6.01 11.29 6.15
CA PRO A 84 -6.46 9.92 6.39
C PRO A 84 -5.79 8.85 5.52
N ILE A 85 -5.43 9.18 4.27
CA ILE A 85 -4.74 8.24 3.38
C ILE A 85 -3.33 8.00 3.90
N LEU A 86 -2.60 9.07 4.25
CA LEU A 86 -1.23 8.97 4.79
C LEU A 86 -1.19 8.28 6.16
N ASP A 87 -2.13 8.61 7.05
CA ASP A 87 -2.27 7.96 8.36
C ASP A 87 -2.43 6.44 8.21
N SER A 88 -3.29 6.03 7.29
CA SER A 88 -3.54 4.62 7.00
C SER A 88 -2.32 3.96 6.36
N PHE A 89 -1.73 4.60 5.35
CA PHE A 89 -0.51 4.13 4.68
C PHE A 89 0.60 3.87 5.69
N LEU A 90 0.98 4.88 6.47
CA LEU A 90 2.06 4.78 7.45
C LEU A 90 1.78 3.72 8.52
N SER A 91 0.53 3.63 8.99
CA SER A 91 0.13 2.63 10.00
C SER A 91 0.25 1.19 9.48
N TYR A 92 -0.16 0.94 8.24
CA TYR A 92 -0.06 -0.39 7.64
C TYR A 92 1.37 -0.72 7.19
N THR A 93 2.12 0.24 6.67
CA THR A 93 3.56 0.09 6.36
C THR A 93 4.33 -0.30 7.61
N TYR A 94 4.15 0.44 8.72
CA TYR A 94 4.78 0.11 9.99
C TYR A 94 4.39 -1.30 10.46
N ARG A 95 3.11 -1.66 10.39
CA ARG A 95 2.65 -3.00 10.75
C ARG A 95 3.30 -4.08 9.88
N ARG A 96 3.47 -3.83 8.59
CA ARG A 96 4.17 -4.76 7.68
C ARG A 96 5.64 -4.91 8.06
N LEU A 97 6.33 -3.82 8.37
CA LEU A 97 7.73 -3.87 8.81
C LEU A 97 7.91 -4.65 10.11
N VAL A 98 6.96 -4.56 11.04
CA VAL A 98 6.95 -5.39 12.25
C VAL A 98 6.78 -6.88 11.90
N MET A 99 5.90 -7.21 10.95
CA MET A 99 5.70 -8.59 10.48
C MET A 99 6.95 -9.16 9.78
N GLU A 100 7.71 -8.30 9.11
CA GLU A 100 8.93 -8.67 8.37
C GLU A 100 10.22 -8.56 9.21
N ASP A 101 10.12 -8.19 10.49
CA ASP A 101 11.27 -7.90 11.37
C ASP A 101 12.26 -6.88 10.76
N LYS A 102 11.71 -5.81 10.17
CA LYS A 102 12.46 -4.75 9.48
C LYS A 102 12.55 -3.43 10.26
N ILE A 103 12.17 -3.43 11.54
CA ILE A 103 12.41 -2.28 12.41
C ILE A 103 13.87 -2.33 12.88
N ALA A 104 14.70 -1.43 12.36
CA ALA A 104 16.12 -1.40 12.70
C ALA A 104 16.32 -0.81 14.11
N VAL A 105 17.13 -1.49 14.94
CA VAL A 105 17.55 -1.01 16.26
C VAL A 105 19.07 -1.08 16.33
N THR A 106 19.71 -0.01 16.80
CA THR A 106 21.17 0.03 16.90
C THR A 106 21.69 -0.96 17.95
N PRO A 107 22.92 -1.50 17.82
CA PRO A 107 23.46 -2.48 18.77
C PRO A 107 23.55 -1.99 20.22
N ASP A 108 23.73 -0.68 20.42
CA ASP A 108 23.72 -0.04 21.73
C ASP A 108 22.30 0.14 22.32
N GLY A 109 21.26 -0.10 21.52
CA GLY A 109 19.85 0.02 21.91
C GLY A 109 19.36 1.45 22.07
N GLU A 110 20.12 2.45 21.59
CA GLU A 110 19.82 3.87 21.81
C GLU A 110 19.02 4.52 20.68
N HIS A 111 19.03 3.94 19.48
CA HIS A 111 18.29 4.44 18.33
C HIS A 111 17.50 3.33 17.65
N ALA A 112 16.37 3.71 17.05
CA ALA A 112 15.60 2.84 16.17
C ALA A 112 15.19 3.63 14.93
N ALA A 113 15.02 2.94 13.80
CA ALA A 113 14.53 3.53 12.57
C ALA A 113 13.76 2.52 11.73
N PHE A 114 12.86 3.02 10.89
CA PHE A 114 12.17 2.23 9.88
C PHE A 114 11.98 3.03 8.60
N ASN A 115 11.91 2.34 7.46
CA ASN A 115 11.67 2.94 6.15
C ASN A 115 10.17 3.21 5.93
N THR A 116 9.82 4.45 5.62
CA THR A 116 8.41 4.83 5.44
C THR A 116 7.82 4.33 4.13
N GLY A 117 8.64 3.91 3.17
CA GLY A 117 8.25 3.59 1.79
C GLY A 117 7.93 4.82 0.95
N LEU A 118 8.19 6.03 1.46
CA LEU A 118 8.06 7.30 0.74
C LEU A 118 9.43 7.83 0.37
N LEU A 119 9.46 8.60 -0.71
CA LEU A 119 10.65 9.28 -1.21
C LEU A 119 10.50 10.80 -1.02
N THR A 120 11.62 11.50 -0.94
CA THR A 120 11.68 12.94 -1.12
C THR A 120 11.52 13.31 -2.60
N PRO A 121 11.28 14.59 -2.96
CA PRO A 121 11.31 15.05 -4.36
C PRO A 121 12.61 14.80 -5.12
N TYR A 122 13.69 14.42 -4.42
CA TYR A 122 14.99 14.07 -5.00
C TYR A 122 15.24 12.55 -5.01
N ALA A 123 14.19 11.74 -4.78
CA ALA A 123 14.24 10.28 -4.75
C ALA A 123 15.11 9.68 -3.63
N GLU A 124 15.27 10.39 -2.51
CA GLU A 124 15.88 9.84 -1.29
C GLU A 124 14.83 9.11 -0.45
N GLU A 125 15.20 7.97 0.16
CA GLU A 125 14.32 7.30 1.10
C GLU A 125 14.05 8.16 2.35
N ILE A 126 12.83 8.09 2.87
CA ILE A 126 12.46 8.77 4.12
C ILE A 126 12.34 7.73 5.24
N PHE A 127 13.09 7.95 6.33
CA PHE A 127 13.08 7.11 7.53
C PHE A 127 12.33 7.79 8.68
N GLY A 128 11.55 7.01 9.44
CA GLY A 128 11.14 7.40 10.78
C GLY A 128 12.28 7.13 11.75
N PHE A 129 12.82 8.16 12.40
CA PHE A 129 13.95 8.04 13.31
C PHE A 129 13.54 8.26 14.76
N PHE A 130 14.05 7.40 15.65
CA PHE A 130 13.67 7.34 17.05
C PHE A 130 14.89 7.23 17.95
N ARG A 131 14.77 7.79 19.16
CA ARG A 131 15.75 7.62 20.23
C ARG A 131 15.09 6.92 21.42
N ARG A 132 15.87 6.19 22.20
CA ARG A 132 15.42 5.63 23.47
C ARG A 132 14.86 6.73 24.38
N ASN A 133 13.67 6.46 24.90
CA ASN A 133 13.00 7.32 25.85
C ASN A 133 13.60 7.10 27.24
N GLN A 134 13.88 8.20 27.95
CA GLN A 134 14.46 8.18 29.30
C GLN A 134 13.38 8.17 30.39
N ARG A 135 12.11 8.39 30.03
CA ARG A 135 11.01 8.43 30.98
C ARG A 135 10.51 7.02 31.30
N GLU A 136 10.60 6.64 32.57
CA GLU A 136 10.00 5.40 33.06
C GLU A 136 8.46 5.40 32.91
N GLY A 137 7.90 4.25 32.52
CA GLY A 137 6.46 4.08 32.29
C GLY A 137 5.91 4.71 31.01
N ALA A 138 6.77 5.23 30.13
CA ALA A 138 6.41 5.70 28.79
C ALA A 138 6.79 4.68 27.70
N GLN A 139 6.38 4.93 26.45
CA GLN A 139 6.85 4.17 25.30
C GLN A 139 8.38 4.15 25.26
N ARG A 140 8.96 3.00 24.89
CA ARG A 140 10.42 2.80 24.81
C ARG A 140 11.09 3.80 23.88
N TRP A 141 10.44 4.15 22.79
CA TRP A 141 10.98 5.05 21.78
C TRP A 141 10.34 6.43 21.85
N TYR A 142 11.13 7.44 21.53
CA TYR A 142 10.72 8.82 21.36
C TYR A 142 10.97 9.21 19.90
N PHE A 143 9.93 9.70 19.22
CA PHE A 143 10.04 10.12 17.83
C PHE A 143 10.90 11.38 17.72
N VAL A 144 11.98 11.30 16.94
CA VAL A 144 12.88 12.43 16.70
C VAL A 144 12.44 13.21 15.46
N GLY A 145 12.11 12.51 14.37
CA GLY A 145 11.69 13.12 13.12
C GLY A 145 11.70 12.18 11.93
N TRP A 146 11.19 12.68 10.80
CA TRP A 146 11.35 12.08 9.48
C TRP A 146 12.66 12.57 8.88
N LEU A 147 13.55 11.65 8.53
CA LEU A 147 14.89 11.97 8.06
C LEU A 147 15.12 11.34 6.68
N PRO A 148 15.64 12.11 5.70
CA PRO A 148 16.09 11.53 4.43
C PRO A 148 17.31 10.63 4.64
N GLU A 149 17.58 9.74 3.70
CA GLU A 149 18.71 8.80 3.76
C GLU A 149 20.08 9.47 3.95
N SER A 150 20.27 10.66 3.39
CA SER A 150 21.51 11.43 3.52
C SER A 150 21.68 12.13 4.87
N HIS A 151 20.67 12.09 5.75
CA HIS A 151 20.73 12.79 7.02
C HIS A 151 21.86 12.22 7.90
N ARG A 152 22.70 13.11 8.47
CA ARG A 152 23.89 12.74 9.25
C ARG A 152 23.60 11.71 10.34
N ASP A 153 22.48 11.84 11.04
CA ASP A 153 22.15 10.93 12.15
C ASP A 153 21.78 9.53 11.64
N VAL A 154 21.19 9.39 10.44
CA VAL A 154 20.97 8.09 9.79
C VAL A 154 22.33 7.46 9.48
N LEU A 155 23.20 8.18 8.75
CA LEU A 155 24.53 7.73 8.34
C LEU A 155 25.46 7.40 9.53
N ARG A 156 25.30 8.11 10.65
CA ARG A 156 26.12 7.93 11.85
C ARG A 156 25.73 6.68 12.63
N HIS A 157 24.43 6.39 12.72
CA HIS A 157 23.91 5.38 13.64
C HIS A 157 23.57 4.06 12.96
N PHE A 158 23.28 4.07 11.66
CA PHE A 158 22.93 2.88 10.89
C PHE A 158 23.99 2.62 9.81
N GLY A 159 24.68 1.49 9.91
CA GLY A 159 25.68 1.08 8.91
C GLY A 159 25.06 0.60 7.59
N GLU A 160 23.86 0.04 7.67
CA GLU A 160 23.00 -0.26 6.52
C GLU A 160 21.65 0.46 6.75
N PRO A 161 21.06 1.10 5.73
CA PRO A 161 19.79 1.78 5.87
C PRO A 161 18.66 0.79 6.20
N PRO A 162 17.64 1.20 6.99
CA PRO A 162 16.46 0.39 7.24
C PRO A 162 15.79 -0.05 5.93
N GLN A 163 15.44 -1.33 5.82
CA GLN A 163 14.82 -1.88 4.61
C GLN A 163 13.35 -1.47 4.48
N MET A 164 12.90 -1.28 3.24
CA MET A 164 11.50 -1.05 2.90
C MET A 164 10.64 -2.31 3.11
N ALA A 165 9.35 -2.10 3.39
CA ALA A 165 8.34 -3.14 3.43
C ALA A 165 8.18 -3.80 2.06
N GLU A 166 8.06 -5.14 2.02
CA GLU A 166 7.71 -5.88 0.82
C GLU A 166 6.24 -6.33 0.90
N TYR A 167 5.43 -6.01 -0.11
CA TYR A 167 4.00 -6.36 -0.10
C TYR A 167 3.66 -7.58 -0.96
N VAL A 168 4.61 -8.02 -1.78
CA VAL A 168 4.52 -9.19 -2.65
C VAL A 168 5.80 -9.99 -2.56
N THR A 169 5.69 -11.31 -2.71
CA THR A 169 6.83 -12.24 -2.69
C THR A 169 7.37 -12.54 -4.08
N ALA A 170 6.57 -12.30 -5.12
CA ALA A 170 6.97 -12.46 -6.51
C ALA A 170 6.28 -11.44 -7.42
N ALA A 171 6.96 -11.03 -8.51
CA ALA A 171 6.40 -10.09 -9.49
C ALA A 171 5.10 -10.60 -10.14
N SER A 172 4.92 -11.92 -10.24
CA SER A 172 3.67 -12.54 -10.74
C SER A 172 2.45 -12.24 -9.85
N GLU A 173 2.67 -11.83 -8.59
CA GLU A 173 1.58 -11.47 -7.68
C GLU A 173 1.04 -10.05 -7.91
N LEU A 174 1.71 -9.26 -8.75
CA LEU A 174 1.28 -7.91 -9.12
C LEU A 174 0.28 -7.89 -10.28
N VAL A 175 0.17 -8.99 -11.03
CA VAL A 175 -0.65 -9.06 -12.25
C VAL A 175 -1.76 -10.10 -12.08
N TYR A 176 -3.00 -9.65 -12.25
CA TYR A 176 -4.15 -10.54 -12.22
C TYR A 176 -4.19 -11.45 -13.46
N ASP A 177 -4.14 -12.77 -13.24
CA ASP A 177 -4.20 -13.75 -14.33
C ASP A 177 -5.64 -14.12 -14.68
N TRP A 178 -6.20 -13.44 -15.69
CA TRP A 178 -7.57 -13.65 -16.17
C TRP A 178 -7.88 -15.08 -16.63
N ARG A 179 -6.89 -15.95 -16.81
CA ARG A 179 -7.09 -17.35 -17.20
C ARG A 179 -7.53 -18.22 -16.03
N ARG A 180 -7.34 -17.77 -14.80
CA ARG A 180 -7.75 -18.47 -13.58
C ARG A 180 -9.24 -18.23 -13.32
N GLU A 181 -9.91 -19.25 -12.81
CA GLU A 181 -11.35 -19.16 -12.53
C GLU A 181 -11.63 -18.26 -11.32
N LEU A 182 -12.58 -17.32 -11.42
CA LEU A 182 -13.03 -16.51 -10.29
C LEU A 182 -14.30 -17.11 -9.65
N LYS A 183 -14.25 -17.42 -8.36
CA LYS A 183 -15.39 -17.87 -7.55
C LYS A 183 -15.75 -16.83 -6.49
N LEU A 184 -17.03 -16.50 -6.36
CA LEU A 184 -17.48 -15.45 -5.44
C LEU A 184 -18.07 -16.04 -4.15
N ALA A 185 -17.77 -15.39 -3.03
CA ALA A 185 -18.45 -15.62 -1.77
C ALA A 185 -19.71 -14.73 -1.68
N TYR A 186 -20.77 -15.11 -2.41
CA TYR A 186 -21.99 -14.31 -2.52
C TYR A 186 -22.62 -13.97 -1.17
N ASP A 187 -22.63 -14.91 -0.21
CA ASP A 187 -23.23 -14.68 1.11
C ASP A 187 -22.57 -13.50 1.83
N HIS A 188 -21.24 -13.43 1.83
CA HIS A 188 -20.50 -12.30 2.44
C HIS A 188 -20.64 -11.00 1.65
N ILE A 189 -20.69 -11.06 0.32
CA ILE A 189 -20.78 -9.86 -0.53
C ILE A 189 -22.18 -9.24 -0.42
N LEU A 190 -23.23 -10.04 -0.50
CA LEU A 190 -24.62 -9.60 -0.63
C LEU A 190 -25.42 -9.62 0.67
N SER A 191 -24.91 -10.21 1.75
CA SER A 191 -25.55 -10.16 3.07
C SER A 191 -24.81 -9.21 3.99
N ASP A 192 -23.50 -9.40 4.16
CA ASP A 192 -22.72 -8.66 5.17
C ASP A 192 -22.28 -7.27 4.71
N ASN A 193 -22.29 -6.98 3.41
CA ASN A 193 -21.75 -5.74 2.84
C ASN A 193 -22.71 -5.07 1.84
N ILE A 194 -23.99 -5.47 1.85
CA ILE A 194 -25.00 -4.95 0.92
C ILE A 194 -25.21 -3.44 1.08
N GLU A 195 -24.97 -2.89 2.27
CA GLU A 195 -25.06 -1.43 2.50
C GLU A 195 -24.05 -0.61 1.70
N ARG A 196 -22.99 -1.24 1.16
CA ARG A 196 -21.99 -0.57 0.32
C ARG A 196 -22.45 -0.42 -1.12
N PHE A 197 -23.41 -1.23 -1.58
CA PHE A 197 -23.94 -1.13 -2.93
C PHE A 197 -24.69 0.20 -3.11
N PRO A 198 -24.84 0.67 -4.37
CA PRO A 198 -25.69 1.82 -4.66
C PRO A 198 -27.07 1.67 -3.99
N PRO A 199 -27.63 2.71 -3.35
CA PRO A 199 -28.82 2.59 -2.51
C PRO A 199 -30.03 1.93 -3.19
N ALA A 200 -30.22 2.20 -4.49
CA ALA A 200 -31.28 1.61 -5.29
C ALA A 200 -31.15 0.08 -5.44
N MET A 201 -29.92 -0.44 -5.40
CA MET A 201 -29.61 -1.87 -5.49
C MET A 201 -29.62 -2.55 -4.14
N ALA A 202 -29.13 -1.87 -3.08
CA ALA A 202 -29.09 -2.42 -1.73
C ALA A 202 -30.49 -2.83 -1.23
N ALA A 203 -31.53 -2.11 -1.64
CA ALA A 203 -32.92 -2.44 -1.33
C ALA A 203 -33.45 -3.71 -2.04
N GLN A 204 -32.73 -4.24 -3.03
CA GLN A 204 -33.17 -5.35 -3.89
C GLN A 204 -32.02 -6.35 -4.13
N PRO A 205 -31.75 -7.28 -3.19
CA PRO A 205 -30.59 -8.18 -3.25
C PRO A 205 -30.48 -9.02 -4.53
N ALA A 206 -31.61 -9.43 -5.11
CA ALA A 206 -31.63 -10.16 -6.37
C ALA A 206 -31.12 -9.31 -7.54
N ARG A 207 -31.45 -8.01 -7.59
CA ARG A 207 -30.92 -7.07 -8.57
C ARG A 207 -29.44 -6.79 -8.32
N ALA A 208 -29.06 -6.55 -7.06
CA ALA A 208 -27.65 -6.34 -6.69
C ALA A 208 -26.77 -7.51 -7.16
N ARG A 209 -27.24 -8.75 -7.01
CA ARG A 209 -26.56 -9.95 -7.53
C ARG A 209 -26.41 -9.93 -9.05
N GLN A 210 -27.48 -9.65 -9.78
CA GLN A 210 -27.45 -9.62 -11.25
C GLN A 210 -26.50 -8.55 -11.76
N SER A 211 -26.51 -7.36 -11.15
CA SER A 211 -25.59 -6.27 -11.46
C SER A 211 -24.14 -6.62 -11.13
N LEU A 212 -23.89 -7.26 -9.98
CA LEU A 212 -22.56 -7.77 -9.64
C LEU A 212 -22.04 -8.75 -10.68
N ASP A 213 -22.86 -9.74 -11.08
CA ASP A 213 -22.48 -10.73 -12.09
C ASP A 213 -22.19 -10.04 -13.44
N ALA A 214 -23.03 -9.09 -13.85
CA ALA A 214 -22.83 -8.32 -15.08
C ALA A 214 -21.55 -7.48 -15.06
N ALA A 215 -21.30 -6.76 -13.95
CA ALA A 215 -20.11 -5.93 -13.74
C ALA A 215 -18.83 -6.77 -13.84
N ILE A 216 -18.78 -7.91 -13.15
CA ILE A 216 -17.63 -8.83 -13.18
C ILE A 216 -17.39 -9.35 -14.59
N GLN A 217 -18.44 -9.78 -15.31
CA GLN A 217 -18.29 -10.25 -16.69
C GLN A 217 -17.77 -9.14 -17.61
N MET A 218 -18.21 -7.89 -17.40
CA MET A 218 -17.70 -6.75 -18.16
C MET A 218 -16.22 -6.48 -17.84
N THR A 219 -15.88 -6.43 -16.56
CA THR A 219 -14.49 -6.19 -16.12
C THR A 219 -13.56 -7.30 -16.62
N LEU A 220 -13.92 -8.57 -16.51
CA LEU A 220 -13.12 -9.68 -17.04
C LEU A 220 -12.89 -9.57 -18.55
N ARG A 221 -13.87 -9.07 -19.32
CA ARG A 221 -13.66 -8.78 -20.76
C ARG A 221 -12.62 -7.67 -20.97
N ARG A 222 -12.64 -6.63 -20.15
CA ARG A 222 -11.70 -5.49 -20.23
C ARG A 222 -10.29 -5.88 -19.77
N VAL A 223 -10.15 -6.64 -18.69
CA VAL A 223 -8.85 -7.09 -18.13
C VAL A 223 -8.00 -7.85 -19.14
N ARG A 224 -8.62 -8.64 -20.03
CA ARG A 224 -7.91 -9.36 -21.10
C ARG A 224 -7.13 -8.45 -22.05
N ARG A 225 -7.50 -7.16 -22.12
CA ARG A 225 -6.87 -6.13 -22.95
C ARG A 225 -6.05 -5.13 -22.13
N ASN A 226 -6.35 -5.00 -20.84
CA ASN A 226 -5.65 -4.10 -19.93
C ASN A 226 -5.35 -4.83 -18.61
N HIS A 227 -4.11 -5.33 -18.48
CA HIS A 227 -3.65 -6.03 -17.29
C HIS A 227 -3.53 -5.11 -16.06
N LYS A 228 -3.53 -3.78 -16.25
CA LYS A 228 -3.47 -2.78 -15.17
C LYS A 228 -4.84 -2.45 -14.58
N LEU A 229 -5.93 -2.94 -15.19
CA LEU A 229 -7.29 -2.62 -14.75
C LEU A 229 -7.63 -3.22 -13.38
N VAL A 230 -7.13 -4.43 -13.11
CA VAL A 230 -7.21 -5.06 -11.79
C VAL A 230 -5.88 -4.82 -11.11
N ILE A 231 -5.90 -4.06 -10.03
CA ILE A 231 -4.69 -3.59 -9.35
C ILE A 231 -4.37 -4.45 -8.14
N PRO A 232 -3.08 -4.65 -7.79
CA PRO A 232 -2.72 -5.33 -6.57
C PRO A 232 -3.10 -4.50 -5.35
N GLN A 233 -3.33 -5.17 -4.22
CA GLN A 233 -3.53 -4.56 -2.92
C GLN A 233 -2.84 -5.38 -1.84
N TRP A 234 -2.71 -4.80 -0.65
CA TRP A 234 -2.32 -5.57 0.53
C TRP A 234 -3.20 -5.21 1.71
N TYR A 235 -3.65 -6.22 2.47
CA TYR A 235 -4.35 -6.01 3.72
C TYR A 235 -4.04 -7.10 4.76
N PRO A 236 -3.64 -6.75 5.99
CA PRO A 236 -3.11 -7.72 6.97
C PRO A 236 -4.06 -8.86 7.33
N ARG A 237 -5.38 -8.63 7.31
CA ARG A 237 -6.36 -9.65 7.77
C ARG A 237 -6.51 -10.82 6.80
N PHE A 238 -6.09 -10.67 5.56
CA PHE A 238 -6.10 -11.78 4.60
C PHE A 238 -4.85 -12.68 4.76
N GLY A 239 -3.93 -12.35 5.69
CA GLY A 239 -2.67 -13.07 5.91
C GLY A 239 -1.67 -12.89 4.76
N ASP A 240 -0.59 -13.67 4.75
CA ASP A 240 0.33 -13.79 3.60
C ASP A 240 -0.29 -14.63 2.47
N ALA A 241 -1.60 -14.47 2.23
CA ALA A 241 -2.34 -15.21 1.22
C ALA A 241 -2.03 -14.68 -0.20
N GLY A 242 -0.77 -14.79 -0.60
CA GLY A 242 -0.26 -14.49 -1.94
C GLY A 242 -0.85 -13.24 -2.58
N ALA A 243 -1.05 -13.31 -3.89
CA ALA A 243 -1.58 -12.23 -4.69
C ALA A 243 -3.01 -11.82 -4.29
N GLN A 244 -3.18 -10.56 -3.89
CA GLN A 244 -4.46 -9.93 -3.58
C GLN A 244 -4.71 -8.75 -4.53
N PHE A 245 -5.93 -8.63 -5.01
CA PHE A 245 -6.30 -7.69 -6.05
C PHE A 245 -7.59 -6.93 -5.73
N LEU A 246 -7.75 -5.80 -6.40
CA LEU A 246 -8.97 -5.01 -6.46
C LEU A 246 -9.46 -5.00 -7.90
N MET A 247 -10.66 -5.54 -8.11
CA MET A 247 -11.33 -5.55 -9.40
C MET A 247 -12.44 -4.49 -9.41
N PRO A 248 -12.39 -3.49 -10.31
CA PRO A 248 -13.43 -2.47 -10.37
C PRO A 248 -14.76 -3.07 -10.82
N LEU A 249 -15.85 -2.61 -10.20
CA LEU A 249 -17.22 -3.00 -10.46
C LEU A 249 -18.04 -1.79 -10.89
N ASP A 250 -18.39 -1.74 -12.18
CA ASP A 250 -19.39 -0.84 -12.75
C ASP A 250 -20.76 -1.48 -12.57
N LEU A 251 -21.43 -1.16 -11.47
CA LEU A 251 -22.71 -1.76 -11.07
C LEU A 251 -23.88 -1.02 -11.74
N THR A 252 -23.80 0.31 -11.86
CA THR A 252 -24.82 1.17 -12.48
C THR A 252 -24.82 1.08 -14.01
N GLY A 253 -23.70 0.73 -14.63
CA GLY A 253 -23.52 0.66 -16.07
C GLY A 253 -23.19 2.00 -16.73
N ASP A 254 -22.75 3.00 -15.96
CA ASP A 254 -22.39 4.33 -16.46
C ASP A 254 -20.94 4.43 -16.97
N GLY A 255 -20.14 3.38 -16.76
CA GLY A 255 -18.76 3.28 -17.22
C GLY A 255 -17.73 3.51 -16.11
N ASP A 256 -18.15 4.05 -14.96
CA ASP A 256 -17.31 4.27 -13.79
C ASP A 256 -17.45 3.12 -12.79
N ALA A 257 -16.50 2.99 -11.87
CA ALA A 257 -16.59 1.97 -10.83
C ALA A 257 -17.43 2.49 -9.66
N ASP A 258 -18.40 1.73 -9.20
CA ASP A 258 -19.14 2.00 -7.95
C ASP A 258 -18.42 1.41 -6.73
N LEU A 259 -17.88 0.20 -6.91
CA LEU A 259 -17.22 -0.59 -5.87
C LEU A 259 -16.01 -1.32 -6.44
N ALA A 260 -15.17 -1.84 -5.54
CA ALA A 260 -14.07 -2.74 -5.89
C ALA A 260 -14.27 -4.11 -5.23
N LEU A 261 -14.23 -5.18 -6.02
CA LEU A 261 -14.21 -6.55 -5.51
C LEU A 261 -12.80 -6.91 -5.02
N VAL A 262 -12.70 -7.39 -3.79
CA VAL A 262 -11.47 -7.97 -3.22
C VAL A 262 -11.32 -9.39 -3.71
N VAL A 263 -10.20 -9.67 -4.38
CA VAL A 263 -9.91 -10.97 -4.98
C VAL A 263 -8.58 -11.50 -4.47
N SER A 264 -8.53 -12.74 -3.98
CA SER A 264 -7.27 -13.38 -3.55
C SER A 264 -7.04 -14.70 -4.27
N ALA A 265 -5.77 -15.02 -4.53
CA ALA A 265 -5.37 -16.30 -5.09
C ALA A 265 -5.72 -17.46 -4.15
N VAL A 266 -6.29 -18.54 -4.70
CA VAL A 266 -6.49 -19.81 -4.00
C VAL A 266 -5.76 -20.91 -4.77
N GLY A 267 -4.58 -21.28 -4.26
CA GLY A 267 -3.63 -22.13 -4.99
C GLY A 267 -3.24 -21.50 -6.33
N ASP A 268 -3.00 -22.33 -7.35
CA ASP A 268 -2.62 -21.87 -8.70
C ASP A 268 -3.79 -21.83 -9.70
N ARG A 269 -4.97 -22.35 -9.33
CA ARG A 269 -6.06 -22.61 -10.29
C ARG A 269 -7.15 -21.57 -10.29
N ALA A 270 -7.45 -20.98 -9.14
CA ALA A 270 -8.64 -20.16 -8.97
C ALA A 270 -8.38 -18.93 -8.11
N TYR A 271 -9.24 -17.95 -8.26
CA TYR A 271 -9.35 -16.78 -7.42
C TYR A 271 -10.64 -16.85 -6.62
N ARG A 272 -10.62 -16.29 -5.41
CA ARG A 272 -11.81 -16.10 -4.59
C ARG A 272 -12.12 -14.62 -4.47
N GLY A 273 -13.33 -14.22 -4.84
CA GLY A 273 -13.90 -12.91 -4.53
C GLY A 273 -14.47 -12.93 -3.12
N HIS A 274 -13.88 -12.18 -2.19
CA HIS A 274 -14.18 -12.24 -0.76
C HIS A 274 -15.30 -11.28 -0.33
N THR A 275 -15.18 -10.03 -0.73
CA THR A 275 -16.01 -8.91 -0.28
C THR A 275 -15.87 -7.76 -1.28
N VAL A 276 -16.66 -6.70 -1.10
CA VAL A 276 -16.58 -5.47 -1.89
C VAL A 276 -16.19 -4.29 -1.01
N LEU A 277 -15.36 -3.39 -1.51
CA LEU A 277 -14.92 -2.17 -0.85
C LEU A 277 -15.48 -0.95 -1.57
N THR A 278 -15.69 0.14 -0.83
CA THR A 278 -15.84 1.46 -1.46
C THR A 278 -14.54 1.86 -2.13
N LEU A 279 -14.59 2.78 -3.09
CA LEU A 279 -13.40 3.23 -3.80
C LEU A 279 -12.34 3.85 -2.87
N ASP A 280 -12.74 4.60 -1.84
CA ASP A 280 -11.81 5.18 -0.85
C ASP A 280 -11.03 4.10 -0.08
N MET A 281 -11.74 3.03 0.32
CA MET A 281 -11.13 1.88 1.00
C MET A 281 -10.18 1.14 0.06
N ALA A 282 -10.61 0.94 -1.19
CA ALA A 282 -9.81 0.29 -2.22
C ALA A 282 -8.51 1.06 -2.51
N TYR A 283 -8.60 2.39 -2.65
CA TYR A 283 -7.43 3.25 -2.87
C TYR A 283 -6.42 3.12 -1.72
N THR A 284 -6.89 3.17 -0.47
CA THR A 284 -6.04 3.05 0.71
C THR A 284 -5.25 1.73 0.72
N ASN A 285 -5.88 0.61 0.36
CA ASN A 285 -5.21 -0.69 0.30
C ASN A 285 -4.27 -0.83 -0.90
N ALA A 286 -4.63 -0.24 -2.05
CA ALA A 286 -3.79 -0.27 -3.25
C ALA A 286 -2.52 0.55 -3.06
N ARG A 287 -2.63 1.73 -2.42
CA ARG A 287 -1.52 2.67 -2.21
C ARG A 287 -0.34 2.07 -1.42
N LEU A 288 -0.61 1.06 -0.59
CA LEU A 288 0.43 0.30 0.10
C LEU A 288 1.37 -0.39 -0.86
N VAL A 289 0.84 -1.00 -1.92
CA VAL A 289 1.64 -1.72 -2.92
C VAL A 289 2.27 -0.76 -3.92
N ALA A 290 1.48 0.16 -4.45
CA ALA A 290 1.92 1.19 -5.39
C ALA A 290 0.92 2.35 -5.42
N ARG A 291 1.39 3.56 -5.73
CA ARG A 291 0.50 4.68 -6.04
C ARG A 291 -0.41 4.32 -7.22
N PRO A 292 -1.74 4.33 -7.06
CA PRO A 292 -2.65 4.17 -8.18
C PRO A 292 -2.57 5.44 -9.08
N GLU A 293 -2.14 5.28 -10.34
CA GLU A 293 -1.85 6.31 -11.38
C GLU A 293 -0.46 7.02 -11.36
N SER A 294 0.17 7.47 -12.46
CA SER A 294 -0.29 7.83 -13.83
C SER A 294 0.69 7.48 -14.99
N GLU A 295 0.14 7.62 -16.21
CA GLU A 295 0.67 7.44 -17.56
C GLU A 295 1.83 8.39 -17.96
N TRP A 296 3.09 8.03 -17.67
CA TRP A 296 4.24 8.75 -18.25
C TRP A 296 4.33 8.62 -19.79
N LEU A 297 3.49 7.75 -20.37
CA LEU A 297 3.29 7.59 -21.80
C LEU A 297 1.82 7.83 -22.14
N ALA A 298 1.38 9.09 -22.07
CA ALA A 298 0.12 9.49 -22.68
C ALA A 298 0.20 9.19 -24.19
N PRO A 299 -0.85 8.64 -24.82
CA PRO A 299 -0.86 8.36 -26.25
C PRO A 299 -0.85 9.67 -27.05
N SER A 300 0.33 10.25 -27.28
CA SER A 300 0.55 11.12 -28.43
C SER A 300 0.86 10.20 -29.61
N ALA A 301 0.00 10.21 -30.62
CA ALA A 301 0.25 9.47 -31.84
C ALA A 301 1.60 9.95 -32.41
N SER A 302 2.58 9.05 -32.55
CA SER A 302 3.80 9.36 -33.28
C SER A 302 3.43 9.71 -34.72
N ALA A 303 4.01 10.76 -35.29
CA ALA A 303 3.89 11.07 -36.72
C ALA A 303 4.61 10.03 -37.62
N HIS A 304 5.19 8.98 -37.02
CA HIS A 304 5.88 7.90 -37.68
C HIS A 304 5.08 6.59 -37.53
N PRO A 305 4.89 5.82 -38.62
CA PRO A 305 4.30 4.49 -38.54
C PRO A 305 5.16 3.55 -37.67
N ALA A 306 4.54 2.49 -37.17
CA ALA A 306 5.16 1.52 -36.27
C ALA A 306 6.46 0.94 -36.86
N ALA A 307 7.47 0.73 -36.02
CA ALA A 307 8.83 0.35 -36.40
C ALA A 307 8.97 -1.00 -37.16
N ASP A 308 7.87 -1.72 -37.38
CA ASP A 308 7.85 -2.95 -38.18
C ASP A 308 7.81 -2.68 -39.70
N GLU A 309 7.58 -1.44 -40.16
CA GLU A 309 7.63 -1.06 -41.59
C GLU A 309 9.02 -0.53 -42.05
N ALA A 310 10.00 -0.43 -41.15
CA ALA A 310 11.33 0.12 -41.44
C ALA A 310 12.40 -0.94 -41.79
N TYR A 311 12.00 -2.19 -42.02
CA TYR A 311 12.91 -3.29 -42.36
C TYR A 311 12.48 -4.06 -43.62
N GLU A 312 12.02 -3.36 -44.65
CA GLU A 312 11.98 -3.91 -46.01
C GLU A 312 12.78 -3.02 -46.97
N GLY A 313 13.87 -3.60 -47.50
CA GLY A 313 14.48 -3.17 -48.75
C GLY A 313 15.70 -2.26 -48.65
N ASP A 314 16.88 -2.84 -48.38
CA ASP A 314 18.09 -2.44 -49.13
C ASP A 314 19.16 -3.53 -49.08
N LYS A 315 19.10 -4.45 -50.05
CA LYS A 315 20.27 -5.18 -50.58
C LYS A 315 20.03 -5.57 -52.04
N GLU A 316 20.10 -4.60 -52.95
CA GLU A 316 20.75 -4.85 -54.23
C GLU A 316 22.18 -4.30 -54.14
N LEU A 317 23.15 -5.21 -53.99
CA LEU A 317 24.56 -4.89 -54.19
C LEU A 317 24.82 -4.90 -55.70
N PRO A 318 25.35 -3.83 -56.32
CA PRO A 318 25.82 -3.90 -57.69
C PRO A 318 27.08 -4.78 -57.76
N ALA A 319 27.19 -5.52 -58.86
CA ALA A 319 28.29 -6.43 -59.18
C ALA A 319 29.63 -5.70 -59.41
#